data_AF-A0A1M6BKA9-F1
#
_entry.id   AF-A0A1M6BKA9-F1
#
_cell.length_a   1.000
_cell.length_b   1.000
_cell.length_c   1.000
_cell.angle_alpha   90.00
_cell.angle_beta   90.00
_cell.angle_gamma   90.00
#
_symmetry.space_group_name_H-M   'P 1'
#
loop_
_entity.id
_entity.type
_entity.pdbx_description
1 polymer ?
#
loop_
_entity_poly.entity_id
_entity_poly.type
_entity_poly.pdbx_seq_one_letter_code
_entity_poly.pdbx_strand_id
1 'polypeptide(L)'
;MEQLHCKNCGCEFSGAIAGNAIYLCPKCKEYVSCICDYGFGPITPCSIFLGEKEIARIEERARTKYQLKSAALGLDVALTKGYKNLEVYKEASKIVSEALM
;
A
#
# COMPACT_ATOMS: atom_id res chain seq x y z
N MET A 1 12.68 -4.81 -10.59
CA MET A 1 11.33 -4.26 -10.82
C MET A 1 10.39 -5.44 -11.04
N GLU A 2 9.16 -5.35 -10.56
CA GLU A 2 8.12 -6.37 -10.79
C GLU A 2 7.19 -5.89 -11.91
N GLN A 3 6.80 -6.77 -12.85
CA GLN A 3 5.79 -6.43 -13.86
C GLN A 3 4.40 -6.72 -13.33
N LEU A 4 3.54 -5.71 -13.39
CA LEU A 4 2.19 -5.72 -12.83
C LEU A 4 1.15 -5.39 -13.91
N HIS A 5 0.00 -6.04 -13.81
CA HIS A 5 -1.13 -5.84 -14.71
C HIS A 5 -2.39 -5.44 -13.94
N CYS A 6 -2.95 -4.28 -14.26
CA CYS A 6 -4.18 -3.78 -13.65
C CYS A 6 -5.41 -4.42 -14.32
N LYS A 7 -6.15 -5.25 -13.58
CA LYS A 7 -7.38 -5.89 -14.06
C LYS A 7 -8.55 -4.92 -14.32
N ASN A 8 -8.51 -3.71 -13.75
CA ASN A 8 -9.58 -2.74 -13.93
C ASN A 8 -9.46 -1.96 -15.25
N CYS A 9 -8.26 -1.47 -15.58
CA CYS A 9 -8.05 -0.62 -16.77
C CYS A 9 -7.17 -1.25 -17.86
N GLY A 10 -6.69 -2.48 -17.64
CA GLY A 10 -5.82 -3.22 -18.56
C GLY A 10 -4.38 -2.69 -18.65
N CYS A 11 -4.02 -1.68 -17.87
CA CYS A 11 -2.68 -1.08 -17.92
C CYS A 11 -1.62 -2.05 -17.35
N GLU A 12 -0.55 -2.23 -18.12
CA GLU A 12 0.69 -2.88 -17.67
C GLU A 12 1.67 -1.81 -17.18
N PHE A 13 2.35 -2.07 -16.06
CA PHE A 13 3.30 -1.13 -15.48
C PHE A 13 4.34 -1.86 -14.62
N SER A 14 5.45 -1.17 -14.33
CA SER A 14 6.49 -1.66 -13.44
C SER A 14 6.28 -1.14 -12.01
N GLY A 15 6.48 -2.03 -11.04
CA GLY A 15 6.52 -1.73 -9.61
C GLY A 15 7.96 -1.83 -9.07
N ALA A 16 8.28 -0.98 -8.09
CA ALA A 16 9.54 -1.09 -7.36
C ALA A 16 9.54 -2.35 -6.48
N ILE A 17 10.66 -3.08 -6.41
CA ILE A 17 10.76 -4.27 -5.54
C ILE A 17 10.93 -3.81 -4.10
N ALA A 18 10.08 -4.30 -3.19
CA ALA A 18 10.26 -4.16 -1.75
C ALA A 18 9.75 -5.41 -1.02
N GLY A 19 10.28 -5.68 0.17
CA GLY A 19 9.90 -6.86 0.97
C GLY A 19 8.44 -6.82 1.45
N ASN A 20 7.87 -5.62 1.62
CA ASN A 20 6.45 -5.41 1.85
C ASN A 20 5.96 -4.23 1.03
N ALA A 21 5.09 -4.51 0.07
CA ALA A 21 4.62 -3.52 -0.89
C ALA A 21 3.13 -3.69 -1.15
N ILE A 22 2.44 -2.57 -1.33
CA ILE A 22 1.14 -2.47 -1.98
C ILE A 22 1.35 -1.71 -3.28
N TYR A 23 0.79 -2.21 -4.38
CA TYR A 23 0.87 -1.55 -5.68
C TYR A 23 -0.50 -1.06 -6.12
N LEU A 24 -0.57 0.24 -6.39
CA LEU A 24 -1.70 0.90 -7.03
C LEU A 24 -1.39 1.15 -8.50
N CYS A 25 -2.41 1.04 -9.34
CA CYS A 25 -2.28 1.31 -10.76
C CYS A 25 -1.99 2.80 -11.01
N PRO A 26 -0.92 3.16 -11.74
CA PRO A 26 -0.62 4.56 -12.03
C PRO A 26 -1.68 5.26 -12.89
N LYS A 27 -2.50 4.50 -13.63
CA LYS A 27 -3.54 5.03 -14.52
C LYS A 27 -4.87 5.25 -13.81
N CYS A 28 -5.40 4.21 -13.15
CA CYS A 28 -6.72 4.26 -12.51
C CYS A 28 -6.69 4.32 -10.99
N LYS A 29 -5.50 4.30 -10.37
CA LYS A 29 -5.28 4.40 -8.90
C LYS A 29 -5.89 3.25 -8.08
N GLU A 30 -6.46 2.24 -8.76
CA GLU A 30 -6.99 1.03 -8.15
C GLU A 30 -5.88 0.14 -7.60
N TYR A 31 -6.22 -0.62 -6.56
CA TYR A 31 -5.37 -1.67 -6.01
C TYR A 31 -5.10 -2.76 -7.07
N VAL A 32 -3.83 -3.17 -7.19
CA VAL A 32 -3.41 -4.21 -8.14
C VAL A 32 -2.93 -5.45 -7.42
N SER A 33 -1.96 -5.30 -6.50
CA SER A 33 -1.34 -6.43 -5.81
C SER A 33 -0.66 -5.97 -4.52
N CYS A 34 -0.28 -6.93 -3.68
CA CYS A 34 0.62 -6.71 -2.56
C CYS A 34 1.66 -7.83 -2.47
N ILE A 35 2.89 -7.48 -2.09
CA ILE A 35 3.94 -8.42 -1.70
C ILE A 35 4.08 -8.37 -0.19
N CYS A 36 4.17 -9.55 0.42
CA CYS A 36 4.39 -9.73 1.84
C CYS A 36 5.31 -10.95 2.02
N ASP A 37 6.55 -10.73 2.44
CA ASP A 37 7.46 -11.81 2.81
C ASP A 37 6.94 -12.49 4.09
N TYR A 38 6.23 -13.61 3.95
CA TYR A 38 5.48 -14.25 5.03
C TYR A 38 6.34 -14.71 6.21
N GLY A 39 5.90 -14.34 7.41
CA GLY A 39 6.37 -14.88 8.69
C GLY A 39 5.51 -14.40 9.86
N PHE A 40 4.24 -14.80 9.93
CA PHE A 40 3.39 -14.76 11.15
C PHE A 40 3.27 -13.42 11.93
N GLY A 41 3.46 -12.25 11.30
CA GLY A 41 3.47 -10.99 12.05
C GLY A 41 3.12 -9.73 11.25
N PRO A 42 2.99 -8.60 11.94
CA PRO A 42 2.79 -7.30 11.33
C PRO A 42 4.01 -6.91 10.50
N ILE A 43 3.96 -7.11 9.17
CA ILE A 43 5.10 -6.82 8.30
C ILE A 43 5.12 -5.33 7.91
N THR A 44 5.01 -4.47 8.93
CA THR A 44 5.42 -3.08 8.82
C THR A 44 6.93 -2.97 8.90
N PRO A 45 7.55 -2.03 8.18
CA PRO A 45 6.88 -1.05 7.33
C PRO A 45 6.48 -1.63 5.96
N CYS A 46 5.31 -1.22 5.46
CA CYS A 46 4.78 -1.60 4.14
C CYS A 46 4.68 -0.37 3.24
N SER A 47 5.42 -0.36 2.13
CA SER A 47 5.43 0.74 1.17
C SER A 47 4.23 0.65 0.22
N ILE A 48 3.64 1.79 -0.13
CA ILE A 48 2.54 1.90 -1.09
C ILE A 48 3.07 2.64 -2.32
N PHE A 49 3.09 1.94 -3.44
CA PHE A 49 3.61 2.43 -4.71
C PHE A 49 2.49 2.79 -5.69
N LEU A 50 2.70 3.86 -6.45
CA LEU A 50 1.93 4.20 -7.64
C LEU A 50 2.87 4.07 -8.84
N GLY A 51 2.78 2.95 -9.57
CA GLY A 51 3.85 2.55 -10.47
C GLY A 51 5.15 2.27 -9.70
N GLU A 52 6.24 2.93 -10.06
CA GLU A 52 7.54 2.80 -9.40
C GLU A 52 7.74 3.79 -8.24
N LYS A 53 6.83 4.77 -8.09
CA LYS A 53 6.98 5.84 -7.11
C LYS A 53 6.33 5.43 -5.78
N GLU A 54 7.09 5.42 -4.70
CA GLU A 54 6.52 5.32 -3.36
C GLU A 54 5.73 6.60 -3.07
N ILE A 55 4.45 6.44 -2.74
CA ILE A 55 3.55 7.56 -2.45
C ILE A 55 3.06 7.56 -1.01
N ALA A 56 3.10 6.44 -0.31
CA ALA A 56 2.73 6.35 1.09
C ALA A 56 3.39 5.13 1.74
N ARG A 57 3.36 5.06 3.06
CA ARG A 57 3.93 3.96 3.82
C ARG A 57 3.10 3.70 5.07
N ILE A 58 2.86 2.42 5.36
CA ILE A 58 2.27 1.97 6.60
C ILE A 58 3.40 1.64 7.56
N GLU A 59 3.38 2.25 8.74
CA GLU A 59 4.37 2.06 9.81
C GLU A 59 3.71 1.52 11.07
N GLU A 60 4.49 0.81 11.90
CA GLU A 60 4.06 0.45 13.25
C GLU A 60 4.09 1.69 14.12
N ARG A 61 2.96 2.00 14.77
CA ARG A 61 2.86 3.09 15.75
C ARG A 61 3.05 2.60 17.18
N ALA A 62 2.56 1.40 17.46
CA ALA A 62 2.69 0.67 18.72
C ALA A 62 2.40 -0.82 18.44
N ARG A 63 2.71 -1.71 19.38
CA ARG A 63 2.61 -3.20 19.29
C ARG A 63 1.45 -3.80 18.48
N THR A 64 0.31 -3.11 18.35
CA THR A 64 -0.87 -3.56 17.60
C THR A 64 -1.53 -2.46 16.75
N LYS A 65 -0.91 -1.27 16.62
CA LYS A 65 -1.49 -0.11 15.95
C LYS A 65 -0.61 0.33 14.79
N TYR A 66 -1.25 0.72 13.69
CA TYR A 66 -0.58 1.13 12.46
C TYR A 66 -0.86 2.58 12.15
N GLN A 67 0.03 3.19 11.38
CA GLN A 67 -0.08 4.56 10.93
C GLN A 67 0.25 4.62 9.45
N LEU A 68 -0.61 5.26 8.67
CA LEU A 68 -0.38 5.58 7.28
C LEU A 68 0.27 6.96 7.20
N LYS A 69 1.46 7.02 6.61
CA LYS A 69 2.18 8.28 6.36
C LYS A 69 2.38 8.51 4.87
N SER A 70 2.20 9.74 4.43
CA SER A 70 2.55 10.19 3.10
C SER A 70 2.89 11.67 3.14
N ALA A 71 4.16 12.02 2.91
CA ALA A 71 4.53 13.41 2.70
C ALA A 71 3.94 13.96 1.37
N ALA A 72 3.86 13.13 0.34
CA ALA A 72 3.37 13.52 -0.98
C ALA A 72 1.87 13.86 -0.99
N LEU A 73 1.08 13.22 -0.12
CA LEU A 73 -0.37 13.40 0.00
C LEU A 73 -0.77 14.16 1.28
N GLY A 74 0.19 14.57 2.11
CA GLY A 74 -0.08 15.22 3.39
C GLY A 74 -0.82 14.32 4.40
N LEU A 75 -0.63 13.00 4.33
CA LEU A 75 -1.30 12.03 5.20
C LEU A 75 -0.42 11.70 6.41
N ASP A 76 -1.02 11.79 7.59
CA ASP A 76 -0.49 11.20 8.82
C ASP A 76 -1.68 10.68 9.65
N VAL A 77 -2.12 9.45 9.34
CA VAL A 77 -3.42 8.92 9.79
C VAL A 77 -3.21 7.62 10.56
N ALA A 78 -3.79 7.53 11.76
CA ALA A 78 -3.83 6.29 12.51
C ALA A 78 -4.83 5.32 11.87
N LEU A 79 -4.36 4.11 11.54
CA LEU A 79 -5.21 3.04 11.01
C LEU A 79 -5.88 2.29 12.15
N THR A 80 -7.15 1.92 11.94
CA THR A 80 -7.99 1.28 12.96
C THR A 80 -8.05 -0.23 12.82
N LYS A 81 -7.72 -0.75 11.64
CA LYS A 81 -7.78 -2.18 11.31
C LYS A 81 -6.47 -2.90 11.62
N GLY A 82 -6.59 -4.20 11.85
CA GLY A 82 -5.46 -5.11 12.10
C GLY A 82 -5.03 -5.87 10.85
N TYR A 83 -3.99 -6.71 11.01
CA TYR A 83 -3.49 -7.58 9.94
C TYR A 83 -4.38 -8.76 9.58
N LYS A 84 -5.31 -9.13 10.46
CA LYS A 84 -6.25 -10.22 10.19
C LYS A 84 -6.97 -9.93 8.87
N ASN A 85 -6.96 -10.90 7.96
CA ASN A 85 -7.57 -10.78 6.63
C ASN A 85 -7.08 -9.57 5.80
N LEU A 86 -5.88 -9.07 6.08
CA LEU A 86 -5.27 -7.90 5.42
C LEU A 86 -6.13 -6.63 5.54
N GLU A 87 -6.95 -6.49 6.59
CA GLU A 87 -7.87 -5.34 6.72
C GLU A 87 -7.13 -4.00 6.79
N VAL A 88 -5.97 -3.94 7.47
CA VAL A 88 -5.13 -2.73 7.55
C VAL A 88 -4.66 -2.25 6.17
N TYR A 89 -4.32 -3.17 5.26
CA TYR A 89 -3.89 -2.82 3.91
C TYR A 89 -5.04 -2.30 3.05
N LYS A 90 -6.23 -2.86 3.23
CA LYS A 90 -7.44 -2.40 2.55
C LYS A 90 -7.85 -1.00 3.01
N GLU A 91 -7.80 -0.75 4.33
CA GLU A 91 -8.05 0.57 4.92
C GLU A 91 -7.06 1.60 4.35
N ALA A 92 -5.76 1.31 4.40
CA ALA A 92 -4.72 2.19 3.88
C ALA A 92 -4.87 2.46 2.38
N SER A 93 -5.11 1.41 1.57
CA SER A 93 -5.29 1.55 0.12
C SER A 93 -6.47 2.45 -0.21
N LYS A 94 -7.59 2.31 0.51
CA LYS A 94 -8.77 3.16 0.34
C LYS A 94 -8.46 4.63 0.64
N ILE A 95 -7.82 4.93 1.77
CA ILE A 95 -7.45 6.29 2.15
C ILE A 95 -6.52 6.91 1.09
N VAL A 96 -5.53 6.15 0.61
CA VAL A 96 -4.60 6.63 -0.42
C VAL A 96 -5.33 6.87 -1.74
N SER A 97 -6.19 5.95 -2.18
CA SER A 97 -6.95 6.12 -3.42
C SER A 97 -7.89 7.32 -3.35
N GLU A 98 -8.56 7.57 -2.21
CA GLU A 98 -9.39 8.77 -1.99
C GLU A 98 -8.55 10.06 -2.03
N ALA A 99 -7.36 10.07 -1.42
CA ALA A 99 -6.45 11.23 -1.45
C ALA A 99 -5.82 11.50 -2.82
N LEU A 100 -5.84 10.52 -3.73
CA LEU A 100 -5.36 10.67 -5.10
C LEU A 100 -6.44 11.19 -6.06
N MET A 101 -7.72 11.20 -5.69
CA MET A 101 -8.82 11.71 -6.52
C MET A 101 -8.88 13.24 -6.49
#